data_AF-A0A847G0B7-F1
#
_entry.id   AF-A0A847G0B7-F1
#
_cell.length_a   1.000
_cell.length_b   1.000
_cell.length_c   1.000
_cell.angle_alpha   90.00
_cell.angle_beta   90.00
_cell.angle_gamma   90.00
#
_symmetry.space_group_name_H-M   'P 1'
#
loop_
_entity.id
_entity.type
_entity.pdbx_description
1 polymer ?
#
loop_
_entity_poly.entity_id
_entity_poly.type
_entity_poly.pdbx_seq_one_letter_code
_entity_poly.pdbx_strand_id
1 'polypeptide(L)' 'VIFVTEMDGVKFDKAYPHRIERLEGNNPVYFIDIESLIFSKRLTGRSQDMEDAEYLSHMLEED' A
#
# COMPACT_ATOMS: atom_id res chain seq x y z
N VAL A 1 -6.80 15.66 21.71
CA VAL A 1 -6.55 14.75 20.58
C VAL A 1 -6.52 15.60 19.32
N ILE A 2 -5.47 15.53 18.52
CA ILE A 2 -5.35 16.26 17.25
C ILE A 2 -5.65 15.26 16.13
N PHE A 3 -6.63 15.58 15.29
CA PHE A 3 -6.90 14.82 14.07
C PHE A 3 -6.25 15.57 12.91
N VAL A 4 -5.26 14.93 12.29
CA VAL A 4 -4.65 15.44 11.05
C VAL A 4 -5.47 14.87 9.90
N THR A 5 -6.21 15.74 9.21
CA THR A 5 -7.07 15.35 8.08
C THR A 5 -6.44 15.63 6.73
N GLU A 6 -5.38 16.44 6.68
CA GLU A 6 -4.62 16.71 5.46
C GLU A 6 -3.14 16.97 5.78
N MET A 7 -2.26 16.64 4.84
CA MET A 7 -0.84 16.96 4.89
C MET A 7 -0.53 17.92 3.74
N ASP A 8 0.06 19.07 4.06
CA ASP A 8 0.52 20.01 3.04
C ASP A 8 1.86 19.52 2.43
N GLY A 9 2.06 19.80 1.15
CA GLY A 9 3.27 19.43 0.40
C GLY A 9 3.38 17.96 -0.05
N VAL A 10 2.52 17.06 0.46
CA VAL A 10 2.50 15.65 0.07
C VAL A 10 1.19 15.34 -0.67
N LYS A 11 1.31 14.79 -1.88
CA LYS A 11 0.16 14.29 -2.64
C LYS A 11 0.29 12.78 -2.79
N PHE A 12 -0.82 12.06 -2.65
CA PHE A 12 -0.83 10.60 -2.64
C PHE A 12 -0.29 10.01 -3.94
N ASP A 13 -0.63 10.63 -5.09
CA ASP A 13 -0.13 10.26 -6.42
C ASP A 13 1.40 10.37 -6.55
N LYS A 14 2.02 11.33 -5.86
CA LYS A 14 3.48 11.47 -5.80
C LYS A 14 4.14 10.46 -4.86
N ALA A 15 3.46 10.12 -3.76
CA ALA A 15 3.96 9.15 -2.79
C ALA A 15 3.86 7.70 -3.30
N TYR A 16 2.83 7.41 -4.10
CA TYR A 16 2.53 6.08 -4.64
C TYR A 16 2.23 6.17 -6.14
N PRO A 17 3.29 6.27 -6.99
CA PRO A 17 3.14 6.46 -8.42
C PRO A 17 2.46 5.27 -9.12
N HIS A 18 2.57 4.06 -8.55
CA HIS A 18 2.02 2.81 -9.07
C HIS A 18 0.69 2.40 -8.41
N ARG A 19 0.00 3.34 -7.74
CA ARG A 19 -1.26 3.06 -7.05
C ARG A 19 -2.33 2.44 -7.96
N ILE A 20 -3.16 1.60 -7.37
CA ILE A 20 -4.36 1.06 -7.96
C ILE A 20 -5.55 1.87 -7.47
N GLU A 21 -6.37 2.35 -8.40
CA GLU A 21 -7.64 3.02 -8.10
C GLU A 21 -8.79 2.04 -8.24
N ARG A 22 -9.65 1.96 -7.22
CA ARG A 22 -10.91 1.21 -7.26
C ARG A 22 -12.05 2.09 -6.75
N LEU A 23 -13.20 2.03 -7.42
CA LEU A 23 -14.42 2.66 -6.93
C LEU A 23 -15.09 1.76 -5.89
N GLU A 24 -15.21 2.25 -4.67
CA GLU A 24 -16.04 1.64 -3.62
C GLU A 24 -17.30 2.50 -3.45
N GLY A 25 -18.40 2.05 -4.07
CA GLY A 25 -19.60 2.87 -4.26
C GLY A 25 -19.31 4.04 -5.21
N ASN A 26 -19.50 5.28 -4.73
CA ASN A 26 -19.22 6.51 -5.49
C ASN A 26 -17.89 7.17 -5.11
N ASN A 27 -17.08 6.52 -4.27
CA ASN A 27 -15.83 7.10 -3.78
C ASN A 27 -14.63 6.37 -4.41
N PRO A 28 -13.68 7.10 -5.02
CA PRO A 28 -12.42 6.52 -5.42
C PRO A 28 -11.59 6.18 -4.18
N VAL A 29 -11.18 4.92 -4.08
CA VAL A 29 -10.26 4.43 -3.05
C VAL A 29 -8.95 4.05 -3.73
N TYR A 30 -7.86 4.56 -3.18
CA TYR A 30 -6.53 4.34 -3.70
C TYR A 30 -5.78 3.34 -2.83
N PHE A 31 -5.24 2.31 -3.47
CA PHE A 31 -4.40 1.29 -2.87
C PHE A 31 -3.00 1.37 -3.46
N ILE A 32 -1.99 0.97 -2.71
CA ILE A 32 -0.68 0.69 -3.29
C ILE A 32 -0.76 -0.62 -4.09
N ASP A 33 0.05 -0.76 -5.13
CA ASP A 33 0.18 -2.03 -5.82
C ASP A 33 0.84 -3.09 -4.94
N ILE A 34 0.71 -4.35 -5.37
CA ILE A 34 1.17 -5.50 -4.61
C ILE A 34 2.70 -5.53 -4.44
N GLU A 35 3.47 -5.08 -5.44
CA GLU A 35 4.93 -5.02 -5.37
C GLU A 35 5.38 -3.98 -4.33
N SER A 36 4.79 -2.79 -4.37
CA SER A 36 4.98 -1.72 -3.39
C SER A 36 4.58 -2.15 -1.97
N LEU A 37 3.53 -2.95 -1.83
CA LEU A 37 3.10 -3.50 -0.55
C LEU A 37 4.13 -4.49 0.02
N ILE A 38 4.59 -5.45 -0.80
CA ILE A 38 5.63 -6.42 -0.42
C ILE A 38 6.90 -5.68 0.00
N PHE A 39 7.33 -4.70 -0.79
CA PHE A 39 8.50 -3.87 -0.49
C PHE A 39 8.36 -3.16 0.87
N SER A 40 7.20 -2.51 1.10
CA SER A 40 6.93 -1.80 2.34
C SER A 40 6.96 -2.74 3.56
N LYS A 41 6.40 -3.94 3.44
CA LYS A 41 6.40 -4.94 4.51
C LYS A 41 7.79 -5.50 4.82
N ARG A 42 8.64 -5.71 3.81
CA ARG A 42 10.04 -6.09 4.04
C ARG A 42 10.83 -4.99 4.75
N LEU A 43 10.54 -3.72 4.47
CA LEU A 43 11.22 -2.58 5.11
C LEU A 43 10.86 -2.38 6.59
N THR A 44 9.64 -2.69 7.02
CA THR A 44 9.23 -2.51 8.43
C THR A 44 9.90 -3.53 9.35
N GLY A 45 10.29 -4.70 8.84
CA GLY A 45 11.10 -5.70 9.54
C GLY A 45 10.42 -6.40 10.72
N ARG A 46 9.10 -6.24 10.90
CA ARG A 46 8.33 -6.99 11.90
C ARG A 46 8.14 -8.42 11.41
N SER A 47 8.24 -9.41 12.30
CA SER A 47 8.10 -10.83 11.93
C SER A 47 6.83 -11.12 11.13
N GLN A 48 5.69 -10.56 11.57
CA GLN A 48 4.42 -10.71 10.85
C GLN A 48 4.46 -10.08 9.45
N ASP A 49 5.10 -8.92 9.28
CA ASP A 49 5.20 -8.30 7.95
C ASP A 49 6.10 -9.12 7.02
N MET A 50 7.12 -9.80 7.54
CA MET A 50 7.97 -10.69 6.76
C MET A 50 7.20 -11.91 6.27
N GLU A 51 6.42 -12.56 7.16
CA GLU A 51 5.53 -13.68 6.79
C GLU A 51 4.49 -13.25 5.76
N ASP A 52 3.85 -12.10 5.96
CA ASP A 52 2.89 -11.53 5.01
C ASP A 52 3.56 -11.27 3.65
N ALA A 53 4.79 -10.73 3.64
CA ALA A 53 5.52 -10.42 2.42
C ALA A 53 5.90 -11.69 1.64
N GLU A 54 6.27 -12.78 2.32
CA GLU A 54 6.53 -14.08 1.71
C GLU A 54 5.25 -14.64 1.07
N TYR A 55 4.14 -14.66 1.83
CA TYR A 55 2.85 -15.12 1.34
C TYR A 55 2.40 -14.35 0.07
N LEU A 56 2.45 -13.02 0.12
CA LEU A 56 2.08 -12.17 -1.01
C LEU A 56 3.00 -12.36 -2.23
N SER A 57 4.29 -12.65 -2.01
CA SER A 57 5.23 -12.93 -3.10
C SER A 57 4.86 -14.21 -3.83
N HIS A 58 4.45 -15.26 -3.10
CA HIS A 58 4.00 -16.51 -3.72
C HIS A 58 2.71 -16.34 -4.51
N MET A 59 1.74 -15.59 -4.00
CA MET A 59 0.51 -15.31 -4.76
C MET A 59 0.80 -14.61 -6.09
N LEU A 60 1.76 -13.69 -6.12
CA LEU A 60 2.12 -12.95 -7.32
C LEU A 60 2.82 -13.82 -8.38
N GLU A 61 3.52 -14.88 -7.98
CA GLU A 61 4.18 -15.82 -8.89
C GLU A 61 3.20 -16.82 -9.53
N GLU A 62 2.01 -17.00 -8.95
CA GLU A 62 0.98 -17.94 -9.40
C GLU A 62 -0.04 -17.33 -10.40
N ASP A 63 -0.07 -16.00 -10.54
CA ASP A 63 -0.93 -15.24 -11.47
C ASP A 63 -0.27 -14.96 -12.85
#